data_AF-A0A6B0BDA5-F1
#
_entry.id   AF-A0A6B0BDA5-F1
#
_cell.length_a   1.000
_cell.length_b   1.000
_cell.length_c   1.000
_cell.angle_alpha   90.00
_cell.angle_beta   90.00
_cell.angle_gamma   90.00
#
_symmetry.space_group_name_H-M   'P 1'
#
loop_
_entity.id
_entity.type
_entity.pdbx_description
1 polymer ?
#
loop_
_entity_poly.entity_id
_entity_poly.type
_entity_poly.pdbx_seq_one_letter_code
_entity_poly.pdbx_strand_id
1 'polypeptide(L)'
;MTRLWASLLTVIIYILSQFLPLLIVKKLPFAQYSGIELTKAVIYIQLVLFLIAATTIILINLKIKNPTKLELEVKEPKKYIIPWALLGFA
;
A
#
# COMPACT_ATOMS: atom_id res chain seq x y z
N MET A 1 19.81 -0.55 -3.26
CA MET A 1 18.95 -1.69 -3.65
C MET A 1 18.72 -1.58 -5.15
N THR A 2 18.81 -2.68 -5.92
CA THR A 2 18.45 -2.59 -7.34
C THR A 2 16.94 -2.42 -7.46
N ARG A 3 16.48 -1.79 -8.55
CA ARG A 3 15.06 -1.48 -8.75
C ARG A 3 14.17 -2.73 -8.76
N LEU A 4 14.68 -3.84 -9.31
CA LEU A 4 13.99 -5.13 -9.31
C LEU A 4 13.73 -5.63 -7.89
N TRP A 5 14.73 -5.56 -7.01
CA TRP A 5 14.56 -5.96 -5.61
C TRP A 5 13.58 -5.05 -4.87
N ALA A 6 13.61 -3.75 -5.14
CA ALA A 6 12.64 -2.82 -4.58
C ALA A 6 11.20 -3.14 -5.04
N SER A 7 11.00 -3.37 -6.35
CA SER A 7 9.70 -3.75 -6.91
C SER A 7 9.19 -5.08 -6.33
N LEU A 8 10.05 -6.09 -6.24
CA LEU A 8 9.70 -7.38 -5.65
C LEU A 8 9.28 -7.20 -4.19
N LEU A 9 10.03 -6.41 -3.42
CA LEU A 9 9.71 -6.12 -2.03
C LEU A 9 8.37 -5.38 -1.89
N THR A 10 8.06 -4.43 -2.77
CA THR A 10 6.76 -3.74 -2.76
C THR A 10 5.59 -4.68 -3.00
N VAL A 11 5.72 -5.65 -3.92
CA VAL A 11 4.68 -6.66 -4.17
C VAL A 11 4.47 -7.54 -2.94
N ILE A 12 5.56 -7.99 -2.31
CA ILE A 12 5.50 -8.80 -1.08
C ILE A 12 4.80 -8.03 0.04
N ILE A 13 5.16 -6.76 0.26
CA ILE A 13 4.53 -5.90 1.29
C ILE A 13 3.02 -5.75 1.03
N TYR A 14 2.62 -5.58 -0.23
CA TYR A 14 1.21 -5.48 -0.61
C TYR A 14 0.44 -6.76 -0.27
N ILE A 15 0.96 -7.91 -0.69
CA ILE A 15 0.37 -9.22 -0.42
C ILE A 15 0.24 -9.43 1.09
N LEU A 16 1.29 -9.12 1.85
CA LEU A 16 1.25 -9.22 3.31
C LEU A 16 0.16 -8.31 3.89
N SER A 17 0.09 -7.05 3.49
CA SER A 17 -0.93 -6.11 4.01
C SER A 17 -2.36 -6.56 3.72
N GLN A 18 -2.59 -7.24 2.60
CA GLN A 18 -3.91 -7.73 2.18
C GLN A 18 -4.33 -9.00 2.93
N PHE A 19 -3.41 -9.94 3.15
CA PHE A 19 -3.77 -11.26 3.70
C PHE A 19 -3.48 -11.41 5.21
N LEU A 20 -2.64 -10.57 5.82
CA LEU A 20 -2.44 -10.59 7.27
C LEU A 20 -3.69 -10.39 8.12
N PRO A 21 -4.65 -9.49 7.77
CA PRO A 21 -5.86 -9.29 8.57
C PRO A 21 -6.59 -10.61 8.85
N LEU A 22 -6.70 -11.48 7.84
CA LEU A 22 -7.34 -12.81 7.94
C LEU A 22 -6.64 -13.75 8.93
N LEU A 23 -5.32 -13.58 9.14
CA LEU A 23 -4.55 -14.36 10.10
C LEU A 23 -4.60 -13.75 11.50
N ILE A 24 -4.61 -12.41 11.58
CA ILE A 24 -4.62 -11.66 12.85
C ILE A 24 -5.95 -11.87 13.57
N VAL A 25 -7.08 -11.82 12.87
CA VAL A 25 -8.40 -11.97 13.49
C VAL A 25 -8.69 -13.38 14.02
N LYS A 26 -7.88 -14.37 13.66
CA LYS A 26 -7.95 -15.73 14.22
C LYS A 26 -7.31 -15.85 15.61
N LYS A 27 -6.64 -14.81 16.10
CA LYS A 27 -5.97 -14.81 17.41
C LYS A 27 -6.95 -14.51 18.54
N LEU A 28 -6.60 -14.97 19.74
CA LEU A 28 -7.36 -14.81 20.99
C LEU A 28 -8.05 -13.43 21.20
N PRO A 29 -7.42 -12.26 20.98
CA PRO A 29 -8.08 -10.97 21.22
C PRO A 29 -9.30 -10.71 20.31
N PHE A 30 -9.36 -11.36 19.14
CA PHE A 30 -10.43 -11.17 18.14
C PHE A 30 -11.36 -12.38 18.01
N ALA A 31 -11.02 -13.52 18.62
CA ALA A 31 -11.79 -14.76 18.54
C ALA A 31 -13.20 -14.65 19.15
N GLN A 32 -13.43 -13.64 19.99
CA GLN A 32 -14.72 -13.35 20.61
C GLN A 32 -15.71 -12.61 19.68
N TYR A 33 -15.21 -11.93 18.63
CA TYR A 33 -16.05 -11.18 17.70
C TYR A 33 -16.69 -12.11 16.68
N SER A 34 -17.95 -11.88 16.36
CA SER A 34 -18.68 -12.66 15.35
C SER A 34 -19.47 -11.75 14.40
N GLY A 35 -19.74 -12.24 13.19
CA GLY A 35 -20.50 -11.53 12.17
C GLY A 35 -19.91 -10.15 11.84
N ILE A 36 -20.73 -9.10 12.02
CA ILE A 36 -20.43 -7.73 11.61
C ILE A 36 -19.24 -7.14 12.39
N GLU A 37 -19.10 -7.46 13.67
CA GLU A 37 -18.02 -6.92 14.50
C GLU A 37 -16.65 -7.45 14.06
N LEU A 38 -16.60 -8.73 13.67
CA LEU A 38 -15.40 -9.34 13.11
C LEU A 38 -15.04 -8.67 11.77
N THR A 39 -16.02 -8.40 10.90
CA THR A 39 -15.78 -7.70 9.63
C THR A 39 -15.24 -6.29 9.86
N LYS A 40 -15.79 -5.53 10.82
CA LYS A 40 -15.27 -4.21 11.19
C LYS A 40 -13.82 -4.30 11.68
N ALA A 41 -13.50 -5.27 12.53
CA ALA A 41 -12.14 -5.50 13.00
C ALA A 41 -11.17 -5.81 11.84
N VAL A 42 -11.57 -6.67 10.90
CA VAL A 42 -10.78 -6.96 9.68
C VAL A 42 -10.50 -5.67 8.90
N ILE A 43 -11.53 -4.85 8.66
CA ILE A 43 -11.38 -3.58 7.92
C ILE A 43 -10.43 -2.63 8.64
N TYR A 44 -10.55 -2.47 9.95
CA TYR A 44 -9.66 -1.59 10.72
C TYR A 44 -8.21 -2.08 10.71
N ILE A 45 -7.99 -3.38 10.89
CA ILE A 45 -6.64 -3.97 10.81
C ILE A 45 -6.06 -3.78 9.41
N GLN A 46 -6.85 -4.01 8.37
CA GLN A 46 -6.45 -3.85 6.97
C GLN A 46 -6.07 -2.40 6.66
N LEU A 47 -6.86 -1.42 7.13
CA LEU A 47 -6.56 0.00 6.96
C LEU A 47 -5.20 0.36 7.59
N VAL A 48 -4.95 -0.07 8.83
CA VAL A 48 -3.69 0.20 9.53
C VAL A 48 -2.51 -0.45 8.79
N LEU A 49 -2.66 -1.70 8.34
CA LEU A 49 -1.61 -2.38 7.56
C LEU A 49 -1.33 -1.70 6.23
N PHE A 50 -2.34 -1.14 5.55
CA PHE A 50 -2.13 -0.37 4.33
C PHE A 50 -1.37 0.94 4.58
N LEU A 51 -1.64 1.64 5.69
CA LEU A 51 -0.90 2.85 6.05
C LEU A 51 0.58 2.54 6.31
N ILE A 52 0.86 1.44 7.02
CA ILE A 52 2.23 0.96 7.25
C ILE A 52 2.90 0.56 5.94
N ALA A 53 2.20 -0.19 5.08
CA ALA A 53 2.69 -0.61 3.78
C ALA A 53 3.04 0.60 2.90
N ALA A 54 2.14 1.57 2.76
CA ALA A 54 2.35 2.78 1.97
C ALA A 54 3.58 3.56 2.46
N THR A 55 3.69 3.77 3.77
CA THR A 55 4.86 4.45 4.38
C THR A 55 6.15 3.70 4.07
N THR A 56 6.14 2.37 4.19
CA THR A 56 7.29 1.53 3.91
C THR A 56 7.69 1.57 2.43
N ILE A 57 6.72 1.51 1.52
CA ILE A 57 6.95 1.59 0.06
C ILE A 57 7.58 2.94 -0.31
N ILE A 58 7.09 4.05 0.26
CA ILE A 58 7.67 5.38 0.05
C ILE A 58 9.14 5.40 0.50
N LEU A 59 9.44 4.89 1.69
CA LEU A 59 10.80 4.83 2.21
C LEU A 59 11.72 3.94 1.36
N ILE A 60 11.21 2.82 0.83
CA ILE A 60 11.94 1.96 -0.11
C ILE A 60 12.26 2.74 -1.39
N ASN A 61 11.27 3.45 -1.93
CA ASN A 61 11.42 4.20 -3.17
C ASN A 61 12.47 5.31 -3.05
N LEU A 62 12.54 5.99 -1.89
CA LEU A 62 13.59 6.99 -1.62
C LEU A 62 15.01 6.40 -1.58
N LYS A 63 15.17 5.10 -1.32
CA LYS A 63 16.48 4.42 -1.28
C LYS A 63 16.91 3.86 -2.63
N ILE A 64 16.09 3.97 -3.68
CA ILE A 64 16.46 3.52 -5.03
C ILE A 64 17.42 4.54 -5.64
N LYS A 65 18.67 4.13 -5.88
CA LYS A 65 19.73 4.98 -6.42
C LYS A 65 19.78 5.05 -7.95
N ASN A 66 18.98 4.24 -8.63
CA ASN A 66 18.99 4.13 -10.10
C ASN A 66 17.77 4.87 -10.66
N PRO A 67 17.91 6.11 -11.17
CA PRO A 67 16.79 6.80 -11.81
C PRO A 67 16.44 6.14 -13.16
N THR A 68 15.16 6.02 -13.51
CA THR A 68 14.72 5.60 -14.87
C THR A 68 14.85 6.78 -15.85
N LYS A 69 14.90 6.52 -17.17
CA LYS A 69 14.79 7.59 -18.18
C LYS A 69 13.53 8.46 -17.97
N LEU A 70 12.41 7.85 -17.58
CA LEU A 70 11.14 8.54 -17.22
C LEU A 70 11.23 9.44 -15.97
N GLU A 71 12.21 9.21 -15.09
CA GLU A 71 12.45 10.06 -13.91
C GLU A 71 13.44 11.20 -14.20
N LEU A 72 14.19 11.08 -15.30
CA LEU A 72 15.16 12.06 -15.81
C LEU A 72 14.52 13.03 -16.83
N GLU A 73 13.44 12.61 -17.49
CA GLU A 73 12.66 13.50 -18.36
C GLU A 73 11.98 14.60 -17.54
N VAL A 74 11.89 15.79 -18.13
CA VAL A 74 11.19 16.94 -17.54
C VAL A 74 9.74 16.53 -17.30
N LYS A 75 9.37 16.29 -16.03
CA LYS A 75 8.01 15.94 -15.66
C LYS A 75 7.05 16.99 -16.19
N GLU A 76 6.06 16.56 -16.98
CA GLU A 76 5.00 17.46 -17.41
C GLU A 76 4.36 18.14 -16.19
N PRO A 77 3.99 19.43 -16.31
CA PRO A 77 3.37 20.15 -15.20
C PRO A 77 2.13 19.38 -14.73
N LYS A 78 1.97 19.27 -13.41
CA LYS A 78 0.90 18.52 -12.69
C LYS A 78 -0.53 19.07 -12.93
N LYS A 79 -0.80 19.66 -14.08
CA LYS A 79 -2.04 20.33 -14.47
C LYS A 79 -3.23 19.38 -14.50
N TYR A 80 -2.98 18.10 -14.77
CA TYR A 80 -4.02 17.08 -14.92
C TYR A 80 -4.30 16.29 -13.63
N ILE A 81 -3.51 16.47 -12.57
CA ILE A 81 -3.71 15.71 -11.32
C ILE A 81 -5.01 16.13 -10.63
N ILE A 82 -5.33 17.42 -10.64
CA ILE A 82 -6.54 17.96 -9.99
C ILE A 82 -7.81 17.51 -10.75
N PRO A 83 -7.91 17.69 -12.09
CA PRO A 83 -9.02 17.12 -12.85
C PRO A 83 -9.13 15.60 -12.69
N TRP A 84 -8.01 14.87 -12.71
CA TRP A 84 -7.99 13.42 -12.62
C TRP A 84 -8.45 12.89 -11.24
N ALA A 85 -8.06 13.55 -10.15
CA ALA A 85 -8.49 13.19 -8.80
C ALA A 85 -9.97 13.53 -8.54
N LEU A 86 -10.50 14.56 -9.20
CA LEU A 86 -11.90 15.00 -9.04
C LEU A 86 -12.87 14.26 -9.96
N LEU A 87 -12.44 13.92 -11.18
CA LEU A 87 -13.31 13.36 -12.22
C LEU A 87 -13.18 11.84 -12.38
N GLY A 88 -12.24 11.22 -11.64
CA GLY A 88 -12.02 9.77 -11.51
C GLY A 88 -12.57 8.91 -12.65
N PHE A 89 -11.77 8.69 -13.70
CA PHE A 89 -12.07 7.79 -14.83
C PHE A 89 -13.58 7.68 -15.16
N ALA A 90 -14.15 8.76 -15.69
CA ALA A 90 -15.37 8.73 -16.48
C ALA A 90 -15.01 8.64 -17.97
#